data_AF-A0A8H4VD41-F1
#
_entry.id   AF-A0A8H4VD41-F1
#
_cell.length_a   1.000
_cell.length_b   1.000
_cell.length_c   1.000
_cell.angle_alpha   90.00
_cell.angle_beta   90.00
_cell.angle_gamma   90.00
#
_symmetry.space_group_name_H-M   'P 1'
#
loop_
_entity.id
_entity.type
_entity.pdbx_description
1 polymer ?
#
loop_
_entity_poly.entity_id
_entity_poly.type
_entity_poly.pdbx_seq_one_letter_code
_entity_poly.pdbx_strand_id
1 'polypeptide(L)'
;MPSFIRCCLAAATMAWTVSSETFRVTATSSNVFSPDTVMAKEGDSIEFHFQAQNHSVVSGIFDNPCTPMPQGSGFFSGFIYVDDSGEAGHVFRITVNTQEPMPFYSSQAEECPHGMVGIINPSGDKTLDKYRDKAKALARAVSPSGLDFYGGDLKENSDPSAQRNPDGTAKTVRAAASGQAVPVAALAVAGGLALLAVLS
;
A
#
# COMPACT_ATOMS: atom_id res chain seq x y z
N MET A 1 -61.17 -4.79 -46.19
CA MET A 1 -59.91 -5.46 -45.80
C MET A 1 -59.00 -4.40 -45.15
N PRO A 2 -58.87 -4.32 -43.81
CA PRO A 2 -57.98 -3.35 -43.20
C PRO A 2 -56.56 -3.92 -43.12
N SER A 3 -55.62 -3.17 -43.69
CA SER A 3 -54.19 -3.46 -43.68
C SER A 3 -53.59 -2.99 -42.36
N PHE A 4 -53.15 -3.93 -41.52
CA PHE A 4 -52.44 -3.64 -40.28
C PHE A 4 -50.95 -3.42 -40.59
N ILE A 5 -50.54 -2.15 -40.64
CA ILE A 5 -49.13 -1.75 -40.70
C ILE A 5 -48.50 -2.11 -39.36
N ARG A 6 -47.70 -3.19 -39.35
CA ARG A 6 -46.83 -3.55 -38.24
C ARG A 6 -45.70 -2.53 -38.15
N CYS A 7 -45.83 -1.61 -37.20
CA CYS A 7 -44.73 -0.74 -36.79
C CYS A 7 -43.72 -1.59 -36.01
N CYS A 8 -42.68 -2.07 -36.68
CA CYS A 8 -41.53 -2.67 -36.02
C CYS A 8 -40.76 -1.55 -35.30
N LEU A 9 -40.95 -1.40 -33.98
CA LEU A 9 -40.03 -0.64 -33.14
C LEU A 9 -38.70 -1.40 -33.09
N ALA A 10 -37.70 -0.92 -33.83
CA ALA A 10 -36.32 -1.32 -33.61
C ALA A 10 -35.81 -0.64 -32.32
N ALA A 11 -35.69 -1.40 -31.24
CA ALA A 11 -35.05 -0.93 -30.01
C ALA A 11 -33.53 -0.86 -30.25
N ALA A 12 -32.99 0.36 -30.38
CA ALA A 12 -31.56 0.59 -30.39
C ALA A 12 -31.02 0.43 -28.95
N THR A 13 -30.27 -0.63 -28.70
CA THR A 13 -29.56 -0.82 -27.43
C THR A 13 -28.33 0.08 -27.43
N MET A 14 -28.37 1.16 -26.65
CA MET A 14 -27.16 1.95 -26.35
C MET A 14 -26.29 1.11 -25.42
N ALA A 15 -25.23 0.51 -25.97
CA ALA A 15 -24.19 -0.12 -25.16
C ALA A 15 -23.33 0.99 -24.54
N TRP A 16 -23.51 1.23 -23.24
CA TRP A 16 -22.62 2.08 -22.47
C TRP A 16 -21.33 1.31 -22.23
N THR A 17 -20.26 1.70 -22.92
CA THR A 17 -18.93 1.19 -22.62
C THR A 17 -18.50 1.78 -21.27
N VAL A 18 -18.46 0.95 -20.23
CA VAL A 18 -17.80 1.31 -18.97
C VAL A 18 -16.30 1.29 -19.25
N SER A 19 -15.67 2.48 -19.36
CA SER A 19 -14.22 2.59 -19.46
C SER A 19 -13.63 2.49 -18.06
N SER A 20 -12.74 1.54 -17.84
CA SER A 20 -11.86 1.49 -16.68
C SER A 20 -10.68 2.42 -16.93
N GLU A 21 -10.43 3.37 -16.04
CA GLU A 21 -9.29 4.26 -16.09
C GLU A 21 -8.13 3.69 -15.26
N THR A 22 -6.89 4.01 -15.63
CA THR A 22 -5.69 3.64 -14.86
C THR A 22 -5.02 4.91 -14.35
N PHE A 23 -4.96 5.04 -13.03
CA PHE A 23 -4.30 6.15 -12.35
C PHE A 23 -2.89 5.76 -11.93
N ARG A 24 -1.92 6.61 -12.25
CA ARG A 24 -0.53 6.46 -11.81
C ARG A 24 -0.33 7.12 -10.45
N VAL A 25 0.31 6.42 -9.53
CA VAL A 25 0.83 6.95 -8.26
C VAL A 25 2.30 6.56 -8.17
N THR A 26 3.20 7.53 -8.02
CA THR A 26 4.63 7.26 -7.93
C THR A 26 5.11 7.35 -6.49
N ALA A 27 5.69 6.28 -5.96
CA ALA A 27 6.58 6.30 -4.80
C ALA A 27 7.92 6.91 -5.25
N THR A 28 8.09 8.20 -4.96
CA THR A 28 9.20 9.00 -5.49
C THR A 28 10.46 8.85 -4.65
N SER A 29 11.62 9.15 -5.24
CA SER A 29 12.91 9.15 -4.55
C SER A 29 13.05 10.18 -3.42
N SER A 30 12.05 11.06 -3.27
CA SER A 30 11.93 12.01 -2.15
C SER A 30 11.08 11.47 -1.00
N ASN A 31 10.81 10.16 -0.97
CA ASN A 31 10.01 9.47 0.05
C ASN A 31 8.59 10.04 0.19
N VAL A 32 7.95 10.33 -0.94
CA VAL A 32 6.54 10.75 -1.01
C VAL A 32 5.81 10.02 -2.14
N PHE A 33 4.50 9.85 -1.98
CA PHE A 33 3.62 9.45 -3.08
C PHE A 33 3.20 10.67 -3.91
N SER A 34 3.19 10.53 -5.24
CA SER A 34 2.79 11.61 -6.15
C SER A 34 1.97 11.06 -7.33
N PRO A 35 0.70 11.49 -7.50
CA PRO A 35 -0.09 12.22 -6.51
C PRO A 35 -0.28 11.38 -5.23
N ASP A 36 -0.45 12.04 -4.09
CA ASP A 36 -0.76 11.40 -2.81
C ASP A 36 -2.28 11.25 -2.57
N THR A 37 -3.10 11.83 -3.45
CA THR A 37 -4.56 11.72 -3.44
C THR A 37 -5.06 11.35 -4.83
N VAL A 38 -5.90 10.32 -4.91
CA VAL A 38 -6.53 9.89 -6.18
C VAL A 38 -8.05 9.76 -5.99
N MET A 39 -8.82 10.21 -6.98
CA MET A 39 -10.26 9.95 -7.09
C MET A 39 -10.48 8.96 -8.24
N ALA A 40 -10.95 7.77 -7.93
CA ALA A 40 -11.13 6.66 -8.86
C ALA A 40 -12.49 5.97 -8.64
N LYS A 41 -13.10 5.48 -9.71
CA LYS A 41 -14.37 4.74 -9.68
C LYS A 41 -14.13 3.26 -9.46
N GLU A 42 -15.17 2.55 -9.05
CA GLU A 42 -15.14 1.09 -9.03
C GLU A 42 -14.85 0.55 -10.43
N GLY A 43 -13.90 -0.40 -10.51
CA GLY A 43 -13.38 -0.95 -11.75
C GLY A 43 -12.15 -0.23 -12.31
N ASP A 44 -11.80 0.96 -11.83
CA ASP A 44 -10.54 1.63 -12.20
C ASP A 44 -9.34 0.91 -11.59
N SER A 45 -8.15 1.14 -12.14
CA SER A 45 -6.89 0.61 -11.61
C SER A 45 -6.01 1.72 -11.05
N ILE A 46 -5.28 1.43 -9.98
CA ILE A 46 -4.19 2.27 -9.48
C ILE A 46 -2.89 1.52 -9.73
N GLU A 47 -1.99 2.11 -10.53
CA GLU A 47 -0.64 1.61 -10.76
C GLU A 47 0.33 2.41 -9.90
N PHE A 48 0.97 1.71 -8.96
CA PHE A 48 2.03 2.23 -8.12
C PHE A 48 3.37 2.03 -8.81
N HIS A 49 4.02 3.13 -9.17
CA HIS A 49 5.36 3.19 -9.72
C HIS A 49 6.37 3.45 -8.61
N PHE A 50 7.59 2.96 -8.77
CA PHE A 50 8.62 3.05 -7.75
C PHE A 50 9.89 3.64 -8.36
N GLN A 51 10.36 4.76 -7.81
CA GLN A 51 11.65 5.36 -8.15
C GLN A 51 12.74 4.86 -7.20
N ALA A 52 13.96 5.36 -7.40
CA ALA A 52 15.12 5.12 -6.53
C ALA A 52 14.74 5.17 -5.03
N GLN A 53 15.39 4.33 -4.21
CA GLN A 53 15.08 3.94 -2.83
C GLN A 53 14.33 2.59 -2.73
N ASN A 54 14.16 2.11 -1.49
CA ASN A 54 13.37 0.92 -1.18
C ASN A 54 11.98 1.34 -0.70
N HIS A 55 10.95 1.17 -1.51
CA HIS A 55 9.61 1.59 -1.13
C HIS A 55 8.65 0.41 -1.04
N SER A 56 7.53 0.63 -0.36
CA SER A 56 6.39 -0.28 -0.41
C SER A 56 5.10 0.52 -0.48
N VAL A 57 4.01 -0.14 -0.83
CA VAL A 57 2.65 0.39 -0.69
C VAL A 57 1.83 -0.62 0.08
N VAL A 58 1.27 -0.17 1.20
CA VAL A 58 0.45 -0.97 2.10
C VAL A 58 -0.88 -0.29 2.29
N SER A 59 -1.98 -1.03 2.15
CA SER A 59 -3.30 -0.56 2.56
C SER A 59 -3.32 -0.33 4.08
N GLY A 60 -3.66 0.89 4.50
CA GLY A 60 -3.63 1.31 5.90
C GLY A 60 -5.01 1.37 6.55
N ILE A 61 -5.02 1.55 7.86
CA ILE A 61 -6.24 1.79 8.65
C ILE A 61 -6.33 3.28 8.95
N PHE A 62 -7.40 3.96 8.52
CA PHE A 62 -7.51 5.42 8.66
C PHE A 62 -7.32 5.94 10.10
N ASP A 63 -7.89 5.23 11.07
CA ASP A 63 -7.81 5.60 12.50
C ASP A 63 -6.54 5.12 13.20
N ASN A 64 -5.79 4.23 12.57
CA ASN A 64 -4.51 3.74 13.05
C ASN A 64 -3.51 3.69 11.88
N PRO A 65 -2.99 4.85 11.45
CA PRO A 65 -2.07 4.92 10.32
C PRO A 65 -0.82 4.07 10.53
N CYS A 66 -0.07 3.88 9.44
CA CYS A 66 1.18 3.11 9.45
C CYS A 66 1.04 1.65 9.95
N THR A 67 -0.20 1.15 10.04
CA THR A 67 -0.54 -0.23 10.41
C THR A 67 -1.29 -0.87 9.25
N PRO A 68 -0.94 -2.11 8.85
CA PRO A 68 -1.56 -2.74 7.70
C PRO A 68 -3.00 -3.11 8.02
N MET A 69 -3.87 -3.04 7.00
CA MET A 69 -5.13 -3.76 7.07
C MET A 69 -4.88 -5.27 7.28
N PRO A 70 -5.81 -6.00 7.93
CA PRO A 70 -5.73 -7.45 8.05
C PRO A 70 -5.52 -8.11 6.68
N GLN A 71 -4.71 -9.16 6.65
CA GLN A 71 -4.44 -9.90 5.42
C GLN A 71 -5.75 -10.42 4.81
N GLY A 72 -5.93 -10.23 3.50
CA GLY A 72 -7.17 -10.53 2.79
C GLY A 72 -8.19 -9.39 2.74
N SER A 73 -7.94 -8.27 3.43
CA SER A 73 -8.81 -7.07 3.39
C SER A 73 -8.13 -5.82 2.83
N GLY A 74 -6.89 -5.96 2.33
CA GLY A 74 -6.13 -4.86 1.75
C GLY A 74 -5.07 -5.39 0.80
N PHE A 75 -4.09 -4.54 0.51
CA PHE A 75 -3.00 -4.85 -0.42
C PHE A 75 -1.63 -4.53 0.18
N PHE A 76 -0.62 -5.19 -0.35
CA PHE A 76 0.78 -4.96 -0.07
C PHE A 76 1.58 -5.23 -1.34
N SER A 77 2.40 -4.28 -1.78
CA SER A 77 3.26 -4.45 -2.97
C SER A 77 4.47 -5.35 -2.74
N GLY A 78 4.73 -5.78 -1.50
CA GLY A 78 6.09 -6.12 -1.12
C GLY A 78 6.98 -4.87 -1.06
N PHE A 79 8.28 -5.08 -0.87
CA PHE A 79 9.27 -4.02 -1.00
C PHE A 79 9.85 -4.03 -2.40
N ILE A 80 9.93 -2.86 -3.03
CA ILE A 80 10.45 -2.69 -4.39
C ILE A 80 11.60 -1.70 -4.32
N TYR A 81 12.80 -2.20 -4.61
CA TYR A 81 14.04 -1.42 -4.56
C TYR A 81 14.52 -1.04 -5.95
N VAL A 82 14.88 0.24 -6.08
CA VAL A 82 15.53 0.83 -7.25
C VAL A 82 16.79 1.53 -6.74
N ASP A 83 17.92 1.35 -7.43
CA ASP A 83 19.22 1.78 -6.92
C ASP A 83 19.42 3.30 -6.95
N ASP A 84 19.65 3.86 -8.13
CA ASP A 84 20.19 5.21 -8.28
C ASP A 84 19.24 6.13 -9.06
N SER A 85 18.56 5.62 -10.08
CA SER A 85 17.70 6.45 -10.94
C SER A 85 16.69 5.66 -11.75
N GLY A 86 15.71 6.37 -12.32
CA GLY A 86 14.64 5.80 -13.12
C GLY A 86 13.58 5.14 -12.26
N GLU A 87 12.88 4.18 -12.83
CA GLU A 87 11.82 3.43 -12.16
C GLU A 87 12.11 1.93 -12.11
N ALA A 88 11.45 1.23 -11.20
CA ALA A 88 11.44 -0.22 -11.17
C ALA A 88 10.93 -0.78 -12.51
N GLY A 89 11.47 -1.94 -12.90
CA GLY A 89 11.02 -2.67 -14.09
C GLY A 89 9.56 -3.14 -14.04
N HIS A 90 8.90 -3.03 -12.88
CA HIS A 90 7.51 -3.39 -12.67
C HIS A 90 6.79 -2.34 -11.81
N VAL A 91 5.48 -2.28 -11.97
CA VAL A 91 4.54 -1.52 -11.14
C VAL A 91 3.72 -2.49 -10.30
N PHE A 92 3.22 -2.03 -9.15
CA PHE A 92 2.22 -2.76 -8.39
C PHE A 92 0.84 -2.21 -8.71
N ARG A 93 -0.07 -3.06 -9.19
CA ARG A 93 -1.40 -2.63 -9.63
C ARG A 93 -2.49 -3.21 -8.75
N ILE A 94 -3.42 -2.36 -8.32
CA ILE A 94 -4.66 -2.75 -7.67
C ILE A 94 -5.86 -2.36 -8.53
N THR A 95 -6.98 -3.05 -8.33
CA THR A 95 -8.28 -2.65 -8.86
C THR A 95 -9.10 -2.02 -7.74
N VAL A 96 -9.70 -0.86 -8.02
CA VAL A 96 -10.61 -0.17 -7.10
C VAL A 96 -11.93 -0.92 -7.09
N ASN A 97 -12.26 -1.54 -5.96
CA ASN A 97 -13.49 -2.33 -5.80
C ASN A 97 -14.56 -1.62 -4.95
N THR A 98 -14.27 -0.41 -4.49
CA THR A 98 -15.16 0.40 -3.65
C THR A 98 -14.85 1.89 -3.79
N GLN A 99 -15.86 2.75 -3.56
CA GLN A 99 -15.69 4.20 -3.44
C GLN A 99 -15.35 4.67 -2.01
N GLU A 100 -15.22 3.75 -1.04
CA GLU A 100 -14.81 4.10 0.32
C GLU A 100 -13.37 4.62 0.37
N PRO A 101 -13.04 5.53 1.31
CA PRO A 101 -11.67 6.04 1.48
C PRO A 101 -10.68 4.92 1.82
N MET A 102 -9.67 4.75 0.98
CA MET A 102 -8.60 3.77 1.14
C MET A 102 -7.26 4.48 1.37
N PRO A 103 -6.84 4.69 2.62
CA PRO A 103 -5.53 5.22 2.91
C PRO A 103 -4.46 4.17 2.65
N PHE A 104 -3.28 4.61 2.23
CA PHE A 104 -2.12 3.76 2.02
C PHE A 104 -0.84 4.45 2.49
N TYR A 105 0.21 3.67 2.72
CA TYR A 105 1.47 4.16 3.24
C TYR A 105 2.65 3.30 2.78
N SER A 106 3.87 3.83 2.87
CA SER A 106 5.08 3.01 2.77
C SER A 106 5.48 2.46 4.14
N SER A 107 5.63 1.14 4.22
CA SER A 107 6.09 0.45 5.43
C SER A 107 7.60 0.41 5.60
N GLN A 108 8.36 1.09 4.73
CA GLN A 108 9.80 1.18 4.87
C GLN A 108 10.16 2.08 6.07
N ALA A 109 10.74 1.48 7.11
CA ALA A 109 11.25 2.16 8.30
C ALA A 109 10.31 3.27 8.84
N GLU A 110 10.74 4.52 8.71
CA GLU A 110 10.07 5.72 9.22
C GLU A 110 9.42 6.55 8.08
N GLU A 111 9.31 6.02 6.86
CA GLU A 111 8.70 6.76 5.74
C GLU A 111 7.26 7.17 6.05
N CYS A 112 6.43 6.26 6.57
CA CYS A 112 5.05 6.59 6.93
C CYS A 112 4.93 7.71 7.98
N PRO A 113 5.58 7.64 9.16
CA PRO A 113 5.51 8.75 10.12
C PRO A 113 6.15 10.04 9.60
N HIS A 114 7.08 9.96 8.63
CA HIS A 114 7.60 11.14 7.93
C HIS A 114 6.72 11.66 6.79
N GLY A 115 5.54 11.07 6.59
CA GLY A 115 4.52 11.58 5.67
C GLY A 115 4.49 10.88 4.30
N MET A 116 5.13 9.73 4.14
CA MET A 116 4.95 8.87 2.98
C MET A 116 3.64 8.09 3.09
N VAL A 117 2.56 8.83 2.93
CA VAL A 117 1.16 8.38 3.01
C VAL A 117 0.38 8.95 1.85
N GLY A 118 -0.67 8.25 1.45
CA GLY A 118 -1.63 8.72 0.45
C GLY A 118 -3.03 8.18 0.73
N ILE A 119 -4.00 8.63 -0.05
CA ILE A 119 -5.39 8.19 0.08
C ILE A 119 -6.09 8.13 -1.28
N ILE A 120 -6.77 7.02 -1.55
CA ILE A 120 -7.69 6.87 -2.67
C ILE A 120 -9.10 7.20 -2.17
N ASN A 121 -9.87 7.95 -2.94
CA ASN A 121 -11.26 8.32 -2.68
C ASN A 121 -11.50 8.94 -1.30
N PRO A 122 -10.76 9.99 -0.87
CA PRO A 122 -11.07 10.68 0.37
C PRO A 122 -12.51 11.20 0.37
N SER A 123 -13.20 11.06 1.50
CA SER A 123 -14.60 11.50 1.63
C SER A 123 -14.93 11.90 3.06
N GLY A 124 -15.82 12.88 3.21
CA GLY A 124 -16.22 13.43 4.52
C GLY A 124 -15.01 13.84 5.37
N ASP A 125 -14.94 13.28 6.58
CA ASP A 125 -13.84 13.52 7.52
C ASP A 125 -12.59 12.64 7.29
N LYS A 126 -12.62 11.74 6.31
CA LYS A 126 -11.47 10.88 5.98
C LYS A 126 -10.59 11.53 4.91
N THR A 127 -9.90 12.61 5.29
CA THR A 127 -9.00 13.36 4.41
C THR A 127 -7.55 12.91 4.54
N LEU A 128 -6.73 13.19 3.52
CA LEU A 128 -5.29 12.92 3.57
C LEU A 128 -4.62 13.65 4.73
N ASP A 129 -4.93 14.93 4.94
CA ASP A 129 -4.31 15.74 6.01
C ASP A 129 -4.53 15.11 7.38
N LYS A 130 -5.75 14.65 7.67
CA LYS A 130 -6.07 13.97 8.93
C LYS A 130 -5.32 12.64 9.07
N TYR A 131 -5.20 11.88 7.99
CA TYR A 131 -4.42 10.63 8.00
C TYR A 131 -2.94 10.90 8.24
N ARG A 132 -2.37 11.89 7.54
CA ARG A 132 -0.99 12.34 7.64
C ARG A 132 -0.64 12.87 9.03
N ASP A 133 -1.54 13.65 9.64
CA ASP A 133 -1.31 14.19 10.98
C ASP A 133 -1.32 13.11 12.06
N LYS A 134 -2.22 12.12 11.95
CA LYS A 134 -2.19 10.93 12.82
C LYS A 134 -0.91 10.12 12.60
N ALA A 135 -0.44 9.98 11.35
CA ALA A 135 0.77 9.20 11.02
C ALA A 135 2.04 9.77 11.66
N LYS A 136 2.20 11.10 11.63
CA LYS A 136 3.34 11.81 12.23
C LYS A 136 3.49 11.61 13.74
N ALA A 137 2.43 11.19 14.42
CA ALA A 137 2.48 10.90 15.86
C ALA A 137 3.05 9.50 16.17
N LEU A 138 3.31 8.67 15.16
CA LEU A 138 3.80 7.29 15.32
C LEU A 138 5.32 7.23 15.19
N ALA A 139 5.93 6.24 15.86
CA ALA A 139 7.38 6.07 15.83
C ALA A 139 7.89 5.32 14.59
N ARG A 140 7.11 4.38 14.04
CA ARG A 140 7.51 3.57 12.89
C ARG A 140 6.30 3.02 12.15
N ALA A 141 6.54 2.59 10.91
CA ALA A 141 5.58 1.78 10.20
C ALA A 141 5.62 0.30 10.60
N VAL A 142 4.48 -0.37 10.46
CA VAL A 142 4.37 -1.83 10.57
C VAL A 142 4.26 -2.39 9.16
N SER A 143 5.15 -3.34 8.82
CA SER A 143 5.07 -4.10 7.58
C SER A 143 4.19 -5.33 7.77
N PRO A 144 3.37 -5.72 6.77
CA PRO A 144 2.80 -7.06 6.73
C PRO A 144 3.87 -8.15 6.91
N SER A 145 3.49 -9.28 7.50
CA SER A 145 4.40 -10.43 7.62
C SER A 145 4.62 -11.10 6.27
N GLY A 146 5.87 -11.47 5.97
CA GLY A 146 6.24 -12.07 4.68
C GLY A 146 6.84 -11.03 3.72
N LEU A 147 7.33 -11.51 2.57
CA LEU A 147 7.86 -10.64 1.50
C LEU A 147 6.98 -10.64 0.26
N ASP A 148 5.99 -11.53 0.22
CA ASP A 148 5.12 -11.70 -0.93
C ASP A 148 4.09 -10.56 -0.98
N PHE A 149 3.86 -10.05 -2.19
CA PHE A 149 2.81 -9.10 -2.45
C PHE A 149 1.44 -9.78 -2.38
N TYR A 150 0.39 -9.01 -2.09
CA TYR A 150 -1.00 -9.48 -2.10
C TYR A 150 -1.99 -8.34 -2.37
N GLY A 151 -3.22 -8.69 -2.72
CA GLY A 151 -4.29 -7.71 -2.97
C GLY A 151 -4.11 -6.87 -4.24
N GLY A 152 -3.21 -7.30 -5.11
CA GLY A 152 -2.88 -6.69 -6.39
C GLY A 152 -1.88 -7.57 -7.16
N ASP A 153 -1.40 -7.07 -8.29
CA ASP A 153 -0.48 -7.77 -9.17
C ASP A 153 0.75 -6.93 -9.48
N LEU A 154 1.91 -7.57 -9.66
CA LEU A 154 3.04 -6.94 -10.33
C LEU A 154 2.84 -6.98 -11.85
N LYS A 155 3.02 -5.86 -12.52
CA LYS A 155 2.95 -5.72 -13.99
C LYS A 155 4.23 -5.07 -14.50
N GLU A 156 4.64 -5.42 -15.72
CA GLU A 156 5.78 -4.76 -16.39
C GLU A 156 5.58 -3.25 -16.45
N ASN A 157 6.64 -2.49 -16.14
CA ASN A 157 6.62 -1.05 -16.23
C ASN A 157 6.94 -0.60 -17.66
N SER A 158 5.97 0.11 -18.26
CA SER A 158 6.08 0.66 -19.60
C SER A 158 6.81 2.01 -19.67
N ASP A 159 7.19 2.58 -18.52
CA ASP A 159 7.97 3.82 -18.46
C ASP A 159 9.33 3.65 -19.17
N PRO A 160 9.75 4.62 -20.01
CA PRO A 160 11.04 4.56 -20.70
C PRO A 160 12.25 4.48 -19.76
N SER A 161 12.12 4.97 -18.52
CA SER A 161 13.18 4.94 -17.50
C SER A 161 13.18 3.66 -16.65
N ALA A 162 12.28 2.70 -16.94
CA ALA A 162 12.17 1.46 -16.20
C ALA A 162 13.44 0.60 -16.32
N GLN A 163 14.06 0.30 -15.17
CA GLN A 163 15.18 -0.61 -15.05
C GLN A 163 14.69 -2.06 -15.14
N ARG A 164 14.88 -2.68 -16.30
CA ARG A 164 14.49 -4.08 -16.53
C ARG A 164 15.69 -4.99 -16.31
N ASN A 165 15.61 -5.86 -15.30
CA ASN A 165 16.51 -7.02 -15.26
C ASN A 165 16.09 -8.02 -16.35
N PRO A 166 17.03 -8.74 -16.98
CA PRO A 166 16.74 -9.73 -18.01
C PRO A 166 15.90 -10.93 -17.51
N ASP A 167 15.72 -11.07 -16.20
CA ASP A 167 14.93 -12.13 -15.56
C ASP A 167 13.51 -11.69 -15.14
N GLY A 168 13.13 -10.42 -15.39
CA GLY A 168 11.82 -9.88 -15.02
C GLY A 168 11.52 -9.90 -13.51
N THR A 169 12.52 -10.19 -12.66
CA THR A 169 12.30 -10.43 -11.24
C THR A 169 12.51 -9.15 -10.44
N ALA A 170 11.51 -8.77 -9.65
CA ALA A 170 11.60 -7.65 -8.72
C ALA A 170 12.72 -7.88 -7.69
N LYS A 171 13.64 -6.92 -7.52
CA LYS A 171 14.52 -6.92 -6.34
C LYS A 171 13.70 -6.55 -5.12
N THR A 172 13.20 -7.57 -4.43
CA THR A 172 12.50 -7.42 -3.16
C THR A 172 13.51 -7.50 -2.02
N VAL A 173 13.64 -6.42 -1.25
CA VAL A 173 14.51 -6.36 -0.06
C VAL A 173 13.71 -5.89 1.14
N ARG A 174 13.87 -6.58 2.28
CA ARG A 174 13.15 -6.27 3.52
C ARG A 174 13.27 -4.79 3.89
N ALA A 175 12.26 -4.29 4.61
CA ALA A 175 12.35 -3.00 5.29
C ALA A 175 13.71 -2.90 6.01
N ALA A 176 14.48 -1.85 5.73
CA ALA A 176 15.59 -1.51 6.60
C ALA A 176 15.07 -1.36 8.04
N ALA A 177 15.60 -2.15 8.98
CA ALA A 177 15.26 -2.01 10.38
C ALA A 177 15.81 -0.66 10.89
N SER A 178 14.96 0.21 11.42
CA SER A 178 15.43 1.34 12.20
C SER A 178 16.07 0.78 13.48
N GLY A 179 17.39 0.88 13.56
CA GLY A 179 18.17 0.31 14.65
C GLY A 179 17.86 0.98 15.98
N GLN A 180 17.01 0.36 16.80
CA GLN A 180 17.08 0.46 18.25
C GLN A 180 16.89 -0.94 18.85
N ALA A 181 18.01 -1.59 19.15
CA ALA A 181 18.03 -2.71 20.08
C ALA A 181 17.56 -2.18 21.45
N VAL A 182 16.32 -2.47 21.82
CA VAL A 182 15.90 -2.39 23.22
C VAL A 182 16.63 -3.53 23.94
N PRO A 183 17.53 -3.28 24.89
CA PRO A 183 18.06 -4.36 25.69
C PRO A 183 16.88 -4.92 26.50
N VAL A 184 16.52 -6.18 26.24
CA VAL A 184 15.67 -6.95 27.13
C VAL A 184 16.46 -7.12 28.43
N ALA A 185 16.30 -6.18 29.36
CA ALA A 185 16.68 -6.40 30.75
C ALA A 185 15.82 -7.57 31.25
N ALA A 186 16.42 -8.75 31.33
CA ALA A 186 15.80 -9.92 31.92
C ALA A 186 15.40 -9.57 33.36
N LEU A 187 14.09 -9.50 33.63
CA LEU A 187 13.57 -9.56 34.99
C LEU A 187 13.95 -10.93 35.56
N ALA A 188 14.93 -10.95 36.46
CA ALA A 188 15.26 -12.12 37.25
C ALA A 188 14.05 -12.51 38.12
N VAL A 189 13.58 -13.74 37.91
CA VAL A 189 12.47 -14.37 38.63
C VAL A 189 12.84 -14.52 40.10
N ALA A 190 12.01 -13.94 40.98
CA ALA A 190 12.00 -14.25 42.40
C ALA A 190 11.55 -15.71 42.59
N GLY A 191 12.36 -16.53 43.28
CA GLY A 191 11.99 -17.92 43.55
C GLY A 191 13.02 -18.76 44.30
N GLY A 192 13.21 -18.49 45.60
CA GLY A 192 13.39 -19.51 46.65
C GLY A 192 14.74 -20.17 46.88
N LEU A 193 15.26 -20.08 48.12
CA LEU A 193 15.60 -21.26 48.92
C LEU A 193 15.75 -20.90 50.40
N ALA A 194 14.89 -21.47 51.24
CA ALA A 194 15.09 -21.54 52.68
C ALA A 194 16.13 -22.62 52.99
N LEU A 195 17.14 -22.32 53.81
CA LEU A 195 17.90 -23.32 54.54
C LEU A 195 18.24 -22.79 55.94
N LEU A 196 17.68 -23.45 56.96
CA LEU A 196 18.04 -23.31 58.37
C LEU A 196 19.50 -23.78 58.57
N ALA A 197 20.27 -23.03 59.37
CA ALA A 197 21.38 -23.59 60.13
C ALA A 197 21.42 -22.92 61.51
N VAL A 198 21.06 -23.72 62.52
CA VAL A 198 21.25 -23.47 63.95
C VAL A 198 22.72 -23.71 64.28
N LEU A 199 23.36 -22.82 65.03
CA LEU A 199 24.55 -23.16 65.81
C LEU A 199 24.33 -22.75 67.26
N SER A 200 24.48 -23.76 68.11
CA SER A 200 24.71 -23.68 69.55
C SER A 200 26.05 -23.00 69.87
#